data_AF-A0A192GR68-F1
#
_entry.id   AF-A0A192GR68-F1
#
_cell.length_a   1.000
_cell.length_b   1.000
_cell.length_c   1.000
_cell.angle_alpha   90.00
_cell.angle_beta   90.00
_cell.angle_gamma   90.00
#
_symmetry.space_group_name_H-M   'P 1'
#
loop_
_entity.id
_entity.type
_entity.pdbx_description
1 polymer ?
#
loop_
_entity_poly.entity_id
_entity_poly.type
_entity_poly.pdbx_seq_one_letter_code
_entity_poly.pdbx_strand_id
1 'polypeptide(L)'
;MTRPSLVRCYSLFFTALIVMAIVCPAWSEEIPKSRKKRALPLAYVGAVVAQHVFRRLVARYGATAVAAAGVASVSKAISRSRDNDNHSCRGNSGWCRSACRSYEREYRGGNLGVCGSYKCCVPR
;
A
#
# COMPACT_ATOMS: atom_id res chain seq x y z
N MET A 1 -24.97 -46.60 6.11
CA MET A 1 -24.79 -46.92 4.67
C MET A 1 -23.88 -45.87 4.04
N THR A 2 -22.57 -46.15 3.98
CA THR A 2 -21.57 -45.31 3.31
C THR A 2 -21.68 -45.54 1.81
N ARG A 3 -22.01 -44.48 1.05
CA ARG A 3 -22.09 -44.56 -0.42
C ARG A 3 -20.68 -44.72 -0.98
N PRO A 4 -20.32 -45.85 -1.61
CA PRO A 4 -18.95 -46.14 -2.02
C PRO A 4 -18.42 -45.18 -3.09
N SER A 5 -19.30 -44.51 -3.83
CA SER A 5 -18.95 -43.47 -4.80
C SER A 5 -18.36 -42.21 -4.14
N LEU A 6 -18.90 -41.79 -2.99
CA LEU A 6 -18.43 -40.61 -2.27
C LEU A 6 -17.03 -40.83 -1.68
N VAL A 7 -16.77 -42.02 -1.12
CA VAL A 7 -15.47 -42.37 -0.54
C VAL A 7 -14.36 -42.35 -1.60
N ARG A 8 -14.66 -42.82 -2.82
CA ARG A 8 -13.73 -42.77 -3.96
C ARG A 8 -13.48 -41.35 -4.46
N CYS A 9 -14.50 -40.48 -4.48
CA CYS A 9 -14.31 -39.08 -4.84
C CYS A 9 -13.44 -38.34 -3.81
N TYR A 10 -13.64 -38.59 -2.51
CA TYR A 10 -12.80 -38.00 -1.47
C TYR A 10 -11.36 -38.52 -1.55
N SER A 11 -11.14 -39.82 -1.77
CA SER A 11 -9.77 -40.36 -1.87
C SER A 11 -9.01 -39.81 -3.08
N LEU A 12 -9.67 -39.62 -4.22
CA LEU A 12 -9.07 -38.98 -5.41
C LEU A 12 -8.78 -37.50 -5.16
N PHE A 13 -9.66 -36.79 -4.46
CA PHE A 13 -9.43 -35.39 -4.11
C PHE A 13 -8.25 -35.22 -3.14
N PHE A 14 -8.16 -36.06 -2.10
CA PHE A 14 -7.06 -36.02 -1.13
C PHE A 14 -5.72 -36.41 -1.76
N THR A 15 -5.70 -37.42 -2.64
CA THR A 15 -4.48 -37.79 -3.37
C THR A 15 -4.03 -36.68 -4.33
N ALA A 16 -4.94 -36.00 -5.02
CA ALA A 16 -4.61 -34.84 -5.85
C ALA A 16 -4.00 -33.68 -5.04
N LEU A 17 -4.53 -33.39 -3.85
CA LEU A 17 -3.98 -32.37 -2.95
C LEU A 17 -2.58 -32.73 -2.43
N ILE A 18 -2.36 -34.00 -2.07
CA ILE A 18 -1.04 -34.47 -1.60
C ILE A 18 -0.02 -34.42 -2.74
N VAL A 19 -0.40 -34.82 -3.96
CA VAL A 19 0.48 -34.72 -5.13
C VAL A 19 0.80 -33.26 -5.45
N MET A 20 -0.17 -32.35 -5.37
CA MET A 20 0.10 -30.91 -5.54
C MET A 20 1.05 -30.37 -4.46
N ALA A 21 0.96 -30.82 -3.22
CA ALA A 21 1.88 -30.41 -2.16
C ALA A 21 3.32 -30.95 -2.35
N ILE A 22 3.49 -32.09 -3.02
CA ILE A 22 4.80 -32.67 -3.33
C ILE A 22 5.39 -32.04 -4.60
N VAL A 23 4.59 -31.85 -5.64
CA VAL A 23 5.02 -31.36 -6.96
C VAL A 23 5.16 -29.84 -6.98
N CYS A 24 4.36 -29.10 -6.20
CA CYS A 24 4.65 -27.73 -5.84
C CYS A 24 5.32 -27.75 -4.46
N PRO A 25 6.65 -27.87 -4.35
CA PRO A 25 7.30 -27.32 -3.19
C PRO A 25 6.87 -25.85 -3.18
N ALA A 26 5.99 -25.51 -2.22
CA ALA A 26 5.70 -24.13 -1.88
C ALA A 26 7.03 -23.43 -1.93
N TRP A 27 7.16 -22.47 -2.84
CA TRP A 27 8.41 -21.80 -3.17
C TRP A 27 9.17 -21.56 -1.87
N SER A 28 10.10 -22.47 -1.57
CA SER A 28 11.13 -22.17 -0.61
C SER A 28 11.89 -21.16 -1.42
N GLU A 29 11.61 -19.88 -1.16
CA GLU A 29 12.59 -18.85 -1.39
C GLU A 29 13.82 -19.37 -0.64
N GLU A 30 14.66 -20.15 -1.32
CA GLU A 30 16.08 -20.13 -1.11
C GLU A 30 16.42 -18.66 -1.32
N ILE A 31 16.28 -17.86 -0.25
CA ILE A 31 16.76 -16.50 -0.18
C ILE A 31 18.21 -16.66 -0.59
N PRO A 32 18.63 -16.21 -1.78
CA PRO A 32 20.00 -16.43 -2.19
C PRO A 32 20.86 -15.68 -1.18
N LYS A 33 21.51 -16.44 -0.29
CA LYS A 33 22.52 -16.01 0.69
C LYS A 33 23.75 -15.54 -0.08
N SER A 34 23.60 -14.46 -0.83
CA SER A 34 24.64 -13.64 -1.48
C SER A 34 24.08 -12.85 -2.67
N ARG A 35 22.84 -12.33 -2.62
CA ARG A 35 22.58 -11.12 -3.41
C ARG A 35 23.44 -10.02 -2.79
N LYS A 36 24.67 -9.84 -3.30
CA LYS A 36 25.56 -8.71 -2.96
C LYS A 36 24.66 -7.51 -2.78
N LYS A 37 24.60 -6.96 -1.57
CA LYS A 37 23.75 -5.80 -1.24
C LYS A 37 24.19 -4.67 -2.16
N ARG A 38 23.59 -4.58 -3.35
CA ARG A 38 23.83 -3.47 -4.25
C ARG A 38 23.30 -2.27 -3.49
N ALA A 39 24.20 -1.41 -3.06
CA ALA A 39 23.82 -0.18 -2.39
C ALA A 39 22.98 0.63 -3.37
N LEU A 40 21.86 1.14 -2.88
CA LEU A 40 21.00 2.01 -3.65
C LEU A 40 21.78 3.33 -3.88
N PRO A 41 21.81 3.90 -5.10
CA PRO A 41 22.59 5.11 -5.35
C PRO A 41 22.13 6.26 -4.43
N LEU A 42 23.08 7.02 -3.88
CA LEU A 42 22.83 8.12 -2.94
C LEU A 42 21.81 9.16 -3.46
N ALA A 43 21.80 9.40 -4.78
CA ALA A 43 20.86 10.32 -5.43
C ALA A 43 19.37 9.96 -5.21
N TYR A 44 19.07 8.71 -4.85
CA TYR A 44 17.71 8.25 -4.61
C TYR A 44 17.34 8.16 -3.12
N VAL A 45 18.30 8.34 -2.20
CA VAL A 45 18.03 8.27 -0.76
C VAL A 45 17.13 9.45 -0.36
N GLY A 46 16.00 9.16 0.27
CA GLY A 46 14.95 10.13 0.63
C GLY A 46 14.21 10.74 -0.57
N ALA A 47 14.51 10.31 -1.80
CA ALA A 47 13.93 10.91 -2.98
C ALA A 47 12.48 10.49 -3.21
N VAL A 48 11.70 11.41 -3.77
CA VAL A 48 10.37 11.12 -4.33
C VAL A 48 10.52 10.92 -5.84
N VAL A 49 10.26 9.71 -6.32
CA VAL A 49 10.47 9.32 -7.71
C VAL A 49 9.17 8.95 -8.42
N ALA A 50 9.16 9.02 -9.76
CA ALA A 50 8.04 8.55 -10.54
C ALA A 50 7.77 7.03 -10.32
N GLN A 51 6.51 6.61 -10.45
CA GLN A 51 6.08 5.23 -10.14
C GLN A 51 6.88 4.16 -10.91
N HIS A 52 7.23 4.42 -12.17
CA HIS A 52 8.00 3.49 -12.99
C HIS A 52 9.45 3.35 -12.49
N VAL A 53 10.09 4.44 -12.05
CA VAL A 53 11.43 4.42 -11.44
C VAL A 53 11.39 3.66 -10.11
N PHE A 54 10.37 3.92 -9.29
CA PHE A 54 10.18 3.21 -8.01
C PHE A 54 10.12 1.70 -8.22
N ARG A 55 9.28 1.23 -9.16
CA ARG A 55 9.18 -0.20 -9.50
C ARG A 55 10.51 -0.78 -9.99
N ARG A 56 11.26 -0.02 -10.80
CA ARG A 56 12.58 -0.45 -11.29
C ARG A 56 13.61 -0.55 -10.17
N LEU A 57 13.58 0.37 -9.21
CA LEU A 57 14.44 0.33 -8.01
C LEU A 57 14.08 -0.89 -7.15
N VAL A 58 12.79 -1.15 -6.91
CA VAL A 58 12.33 -2.32 -6.16
C VAL A 58 12.75 -3.62 -6.84
N ALA A 59 12.59 -3.73 -8.16
CA ALA A 59 12.99 -4.93 -8.91
C ALA A 59 14.51 -5.18 -8.86
N ARG A 60 15.32 -4.12 -8.91
CA ARG A 60 16.79 -4.23 -8.97
C ARG A 60 17.46 -4.36 -7.60
N TYR A 61 16.94 -3.68 -6.59
CA TYR A 61 17.56 -3.55 -5.26
C TYR A 61 16.76 -4.22 -4.14
N GLY A 62 15.49 -4.55 -4.38
CA GLY A 62 14.58 -5.12 -3.39
C GLY A 62 13.76 -4.06 -2.66
N ALA A 63 12.53 -4.43 -2.26
CA ALA A 63 11.62 -3.51 -1.59
C ALA A 63 12.15 -3.02 -0.23
N THR A 64 12.87 -3.88 0.51
CA THR A 64 13.46 -3.57 1.82
C THR A 64 14.54 -2.49 1.72
N ALA A 65 15.46 -2.60 0.75
CA ALA A 65 16.50 -1.61 0.54
C ALA A 65 15.93 -0.26 0.08
N VAL A 66 14.93 -0.28 -0.81
CA VAL A 66 14.23 0.93 -1.27
C VAL A 66 13.48 1.61 -0.13
N ALA A 67 12.80 0.83 0.72
CA ALA A 67 12.08 1.36 1.87
C ALA A 67 13.04 1.92 2.94
N ALA A 68 14.14 1.21 3.25
CA ALA A 68 15.15 1.66 4.20
C ALA A 68 15.88 2.94 3.72
N ALA A 69 16.06 3.10 2.41
CA ALA A 69 16.59 4.32 1.82
C ALA A 69 15.57 5.48 1.80
N GLY A 70 14.35 5.29 2.31
CA GLY A 70 13.33 6.34 2.38
C GLY A 70 12.76 6.77 1.01
N VAL A 71 12.98 5.97 -0.04
CA VAL A 71 12.48 6.32 -1.37
C VAL A 71 10.96 6.18 -1.37
N ALA A 72 10.26 7.18 -1.88
CA ALA A 72 8.81 7.15 -2.06
C ALA A 72 8.45 7.35 -3.53
N SER A 73 7.31 6.78 -3.96
CA SER A 73 6.75 7.18 -5.24
C SER A 73 5.99 8.50 -5.11
N VAL A 74 5.94 9.30 -6.18
CA VAL A 74 5.14 10.54 -6.25
C VAL A 74 3.69 10.28 -5.85
N SER A 75 3.08 9.20 -6.35
CA SER A 75 1.71 8.82 -5.98
C SER A 75 1.55 8.60 -4.48
N LYS A 76 2.50 7.90 -3.86
CA LYS A 76 2.49 7.64 -2.42
C LYS A 76 2.71 8.92 -1.61
N ALA A 77 3.58 9.82 -2.07
CA ALA A 77 3.80 11.12 -1.44
C ALA A 77 2.52 11.97 -1.48
N ILE A 78 1.86 12.05 -2.64
CA ILE A 78 0.58 12.75 -2.79
C ILE A 78 -0.50 12.12 -1.91
N SER A 79 -0.64 10.79 -1.91
CA SER A 79 -1.61 10.09 -1.05
C SER A 79 -1.38 10.40 0.42
N ARG A 80 -0.14 10.34 0.89
CA ARG A 80 0.19 10.70 2.29
C ARG A 80 -0.18 12.14 2.62
N SER A 81 0.11 13.09 1.72
CA SER A 81 -0.30 14.49 1.91
C SER A 81 -1.82 14.61 1.99
N ARG A 82 -2.55 13.93 1.11
CA ARG A 82 -4.02 13.92 1.11
C ARG A 82 -4.60 13.32 2.37
N ASP A 83 -4.00 12.25 2.89
CA ASP A 83 -4.43 11.60 4.13
C ASP A 83 -4.14 12.50 5.34
N ASN A 84 -2.97 13.15 5.37
CA ASN A 84 -2.62 14.12 6.40
C ASN A 84 -3.56 15.34 6.38
N ASP A 85 -3.94 15.80 5.19
CA ASP A 85 -4.85 16.93 4.99
C ASP A 85 -6.33 16.54 5.21
N ASN A 86 -6.63 15.25 5.41
CA ASN A 86 -7.98 14.72 5.59
C ASN A 86 -8.27 14.39 7.05
N HIS A 87 -8.53 15.43 7.85
CA HIS A 87 -8.78 15.32 9.28
C HIS A 87 -9.88 16.29 9.74
N SER A 88 -10.24 16.23 11.02
CA SER A 88 -11.23 17.13 11.62
C SER A 88 -10.69 18.56 11.73
N CYS A 89 -11.52 19.54 11.41
CA CYS A 89 -11.18 20.96 11.56
C CYS A 89 -12.21 21.67 12.46
N ARG A 90 -11.85 22.89 12.89
CA ARG A 90 -12.73 23.76 13.70
C ARG A 90 -13.30 23.03 14.93
N GLY A 91 -12.41 22.48 15.77
CA GLY A 91 -12.81 21.80 17.00
C GLY A 91 -13.77 20.63 16.76
N ASN A 92 -13.56 19.86 15.68
CA ASN A 92 -14.39 18.73 15.27
C ASN A 92 -15.81 19.09 14.77
N SER A 93 -16.08 20.36 14.46
CA SER A 93 -17.34 20.80 13.84
C SER A 93 -17.29 20.82 12.30
N GLY A 94 -16.13 20.51 11.72
CA GLY A 94 -15.93 20.41 10.27
C GLY A 94 -14.92 19.34 9.91
N TRP A 95 -14.80 19.08 8.61
CA TRP A 95 -13.91 18.07 8.06
C TRP A 95 -13.12 18.63 6.88
N CYS A 96 -11.80 18.42 6.88
CA CYS A 96 -10.93 18.85 5.78
C CYS A 96 -11.12 17.94 4.56
N ARG A 97 -11.47 18.52 3.41
CA ARG A 97 -11.66 17.79 2.14
C ARG A 97 -11.11 18.59 0.97
N SER A 98 -10.76 17.91 -0.12
CA SER A 98 -10.38 18.58 -1.37
C SER A 98 -11.50 19.46 -1.95
N ALA A 99 -12.77 19.08 -1.71
CA ALA A 99 -13.94 19.85 -2.04
C ALA A 99 -15.06 19.63 -1.02
N CYS A 100 -15.81 20.69 -0.72
CA CYS A 100 -16.99 20.61 0.15
C CYS A 100 -18.20 20.11 -0.63
N ARG A 101 -19.10 19.41 0.05
CA ARG A 101 -20.36 18.93 -0.54
C ARG A 101 -21.34 20.09 -0.74
N SER A 102 -22.39 19.85 -1.52
CA SER A 102 -23.40 20.87 -1.86
C SER A 102 -24.10 21.47 -0.64
N TYR A 103 -24.25 20.69 0.43
CA TYR A 103 -24.87 21.09 1.70
C TYR A 103 -23.87 21.63 2.73
N GLU A 104 -22.59 21.71 2.38
CA GLU A 104 -21.53 22.27 3.23
C GLU A 104 -21.15 23.66 2.72
N ARG A 105 -20.37 24.39 3.53
CA ARG A 105 -19.69 25.61 3.12
C ARG A 105 -18.22 25.55 3.52
N GLU A 106 -17.39 26.19 2.71
CA GLU A 106 -15.98 26.36 3.01
C GLU A 106 -15.83 27.36 4.18
N TYR A 107 -15.25 26.90 5.28
CA TYR A 107 -14.99 27.75 6.42
C TYR A 107 -13.79 28.66 6.12
N ARG A 108 -14.05 29.96 5.92
CA ARG A 108 -13.03 30.99 5.65
C ARG A 108 -12.51 31.72 6.90
N GLY A 109 -12.84 31.23 8.10
CA GLY A 109 -12.36 31.82 9.36
C GLY A 109 -10.90 31.46 9.66
N GLY A 110 -10.29 32.09 10.67
CA GLY A 110 -8.85 32.12 10.98
C GLY A 110 -8.06 30.79 11.18
N ASN A 111 -8.65 29.64 10.87
CA ASN A 111 -8.00 28.32 10.85
C ASN A 111 -7.79 27.77 9.42
N LEU A 112 -7.62 28.67 8.44
CA LEU A 112 -7.42 28.30 7.03
C LEU A 112 -6.18 27.41 6.79
N GLY A 113 -5.18 27.43 7.68
CA GLY A 113 -3.96 26.63 7.57
C GLY A 113 -4.02 25.23 8.18
N VAL A 114 -5.11 24.85 8.87
CA VAL A 114 -5.17 23.55 9.57
C VAL A 114 -5.29 22.39 8.58
N CYS A 115 -6.01 22.57 7.48
CA CYS A 115 -6.28 21.52 6.50
C CYS A 115 -5.20 21.36 5.41
N GLY A 116 -4.08 22.06 5.48
CA GLY A 116 -3.02 21.99 4.46
C GLY A 116 -3.53 22.37 3.06
N SER A 117 -3.51 21.43 2.12
CA SER A 117 -4.03 21.64 0.75
C SER A 117 -5.55 21.50 0.63
N TYR A 118 -6.24 21.03 1.68
CA TYR A 118 -7.67 20.82 1.70
C TYR A 118 -8.43 22.01 2.31
N LYS A 119 -9.74 22.03 2.10
CA LYS A 119 -10.66 23.02 2.61
C LYS A 119 -11.37 22.49 3.84
N CYS A 120 -11.51 23.31 4.87
CA CYS A 120 -12.32 22.98 6.04
C CYS A 120 -13.80 23.10 5.67
N CYS A 121 -14.49 21.98 5.53
CA CYS A 121 -15.91 21.93 5.17
C CYS A 121 -16.76 21.82 6.44
N VAL A 122 -17.67 22.77 6.61
CA VAL A 122 -18.60 22.81 7.74
C VAL A 122 -20.04 22.73 7.23
N PRO A 123 -20.97 22.12 7.98
CA PRO A 123 -22.40 22.23 7.69
C PRO A 123 -22.84 23.69 7.56
N ARG A 124 -23.81 23.96 6.69
CA ARG A 124 -24.37 25.30 6.49
C ARG A 124 -25.12 25.78 7.72
#